data_AF-A0A2V6EGF8-F1
#
_entry.id   AF-A0A2V6EGF8-F1
#
_cell.length_a   1.000
_cell.length_b   1.000
_cell.length_c   1.000
_cell.angle_alpha   90.00
_cell.angle_beta   90.00
_cell.angle_gamma   90.00
#
_symmetry.space_group_name_H-M   'P 1'
#
loop_
_entity.id
_entity.type
_entity.pdbx_description
1 polymer ?
#
loop_
_entity_poly.entity_id
_entity_poly.type
_entity_poly.pdbx_seq_one_letter_code
_entity_poly.pdbx_strand_id
1 'polypeptide(L)'
;MKTAAAAFSGNVTVTGMPQSQVVTGTGCVGSGGTCDPNGTVSVSGSIVTVPLTNIADQQVINVQINGVNGASDEPAVNVNIPMGFLTGDVNGSRLVNSTDVAQTKSQVGQNVGSGNFREDVNASGAITATDVSIVKSDVGHALPP
;
A
#
# COMPACT_ATOMS: atom_id res chain seq x y z
N MET A 1 6.09 3.03 -6.31
CA MET A 1 5.39 4.03 -5.47
C MET A 1 4.32 3.30 -4.68
N LYS A 2 4.29 3.44 -3.35
CA LYS A 2 3.31 2.75 -2.50
C LYS A 2 2.01 3.57 -2.48
N THR A 3 0.84 2.92 -2.53
CA THR A 3 -0.45 3.61 -2.54
C THR A 3 -1.47 2.88 -1.67
N ALA A 4 -2.32 3.61 -0.95
CA ALA A 4 -3.55 3.08 -0.40
C ALA A 4 -4.70 3.36 -1.38
N ALA A 5 -5.70 2.48 -1.44
CA ALA A 5 -6.92 2.75 -2.20
C ALA A 5 -8.16 2.35 -1.39
N ALA A 6 -9.19 3.18 -1.44
CA ALA A 6 -10.51 2.88 -0.92
C ALA A 6 -11.53 2.91 -2.07
N ALA A 7 -12.38 1.88 -2.11
CA ALA A 7 -13.50 1.79 -3.04
C ALA A 7 -14.81 2.04 -2.30
N PHE A 8 -15.65 2.89 -2.86
CA PHE A 8 -16.95 3.27 -2.32
C PHE A 8 -18.09 2.73 -3.20
N SER A 9 -19.31 2.69 -2.66
CA SER A 9 -20.49 2.23 -3.39
C SER A 9 -20.97 3.20 -4.47
N GLY A 10 -20.53 4.46 -4.41
CA GLY A 10 -20.87 5.52 -5.37
C GLY A 10 -19.73 6.52 -5.51
N ASN A 11 -19.92 7.50 -6.39
CA ASN A 11 -18.94 8.56 -6.59
C ASN A 11 -18.76 9.35 -5.30
N VAL A 12 -17.51 9.70 -4.99
CA VAL A 12 -17.18 10.46 -3.79
C VAL A 12 -16.38 11.71 -4.11
N THR A 13 -16.33 12.60 -3.14
CA THR A 13 -15.41 13.73 -3.08
C THR A 13 -14.66 13.68 -1.74
N VAL A 14 -13.50 14.34 -1.67
CA VAL A 14 -12.68 14.43 -0.45
C VAL A 14 -12.44 15.89 -0.13
N THR A 15 -13.05 16.38 0.95
CA THR A 15 -13.09 17.80 1.32
C THR A 15 -12.27 18.13 2.56
N GLY A 16 -11.69 17.13 3.23
CA GLY A 16 -10.86 17.34 4.42
C GLY A 16 -9.58 18.11 4.12
N MET A 17 -9.05 18.78 5.15
CA MET A 17 -7.76 19.46 5.12
C MET A 17 -6.96 19.08 6.38
N PRO A 18 -5.90 18.25 6.25
CA PRO A 18 -5.42 17.59 5.02
C PRO A 18 -6.43 16.57 4.49
N GLN A 19 -6.40 16.26 3.19
CA GLN A 19 -7.31 15.29 2.56
C GLN A 19 -7.05 13.87 3.04
N SER A 20 -5.80 13.53 3.35
CA SER A 20 -5.45 12.26 3.96
C SER A 20 -4.17 12.35 4.79
N GLN A 21 -3.96 11.39 5.69
CA GLN A 21 -2.79 11.36 6.56
C GLN A 21 -2.52 9.94 7.09
N VAL A 22 -1.25 9.62 7.33
CA VAL A 22 -0.87 8.44 8.11
C VAL A 22 -1.05 8.80 9.60
N VAL A 23 -2.02 8.19 10.27
CA VAL A 23 -2.34 8.50 11.68
C VAL A 23 -1.63 7.59 12.68
N THR A 24 -1.20 6.40 12.25
CA THR A 24 -0.38 5.49 13.05
C THR A 24 0.69 4.82 12.19
N GLY A 25 1.81 4.48 12.81
CA GLY A 25 3.00 3.95 12.13
C GLY A 25 3.92 5.05 11.59
N THR A 26 4.79 4.69 10.66
CA THR A 26 5.83 5.58 10.11
C THR A 26 5.67 5.80 8.62
N GLY A 27 5.99 7.03 8.20
CA GLY A 27 5.89 7.52 6.83
C GLY A 27 4.76 8.53 6.66
N CYS A 28 4.44 8.89 5.41
CA CYS A 28 3.52 9.98 5.14
C CYS A 28 2.81 9.85 3.80
N VAL A 29 1.76 10.65 3.62
CA VAL A 29 1.14 10.87 2.31
C VAL A 29 2.08 11.73 1.49
N GLY A 30 2.37 11.32 0.25
CA GLY A 30 3.32 12.00 -0.62
C GLY A 30 3.99 11.08 -1.63
N SER A 31 5.02 11.59 -2.30
CA SER A 31 5.69 10.89 -3.39
C SER A 31 7.19 11.18 -3.42
N GLY A 32 7.97 10.23 -3.93
CA GLY A 32 9.42 10.42 -4.16
C GLY A 32 10.21 10.79 -2.91
N GLY A 33 9.82 10.31 -1.73
CA GLY A 33 10.47 10.64 -0.46
C GLY A 33 9.96 11.92 0.21
N THR A 34 9.08 12.69 -0.45
CA THR A 34 8.59 13.98 0.06
C THR A 34 7.16 13.86 0.58
N CYS A 35 6.94 14.30 1.82
CA CYS A 35 5.60 14.38 2.40
C CYS A 35 4.82 15.57 1.84
N ASP A 36 3.56 15.35 1.49
CA ASP A 36 2.63 16.39 1.08
C ASP A 36 1.82 16.89 2.29
N PRO A 37 1.97 18.16 2.70
CA PRO A 37 1.25 18.70 3.85
C PRO A 37 -0.28 18.76 3.65
N ASN A 38 -0.76 18.77 2.40
CA ASN A 38 -2.19 18.73 2.10
C ASN A 38 -2.75 17.31 2.07
N GLY A 39 -1.88 16.29 2.07
CA GLY A 39 -2.26 14.90 2.00
C GLY A 39 -3.09 14.58 0.75
N THR A 40 -2.73 15.16 -0.39
CA THR A 40 -3.55 15.15 -1.60
C THR A 40 -3.84 13.72 -2.06
N VAL A 41 -5.12 13.49 -2.37
CA VAL A 41 -5.61 12.21 -2.90
C VAL A 41 -6.04 12.37 -4.36
N SER A 42 -6.02 11.27 -5.10
CA SER A 42 -6.66 11.19 -6.42
C SER A 42 -8.03 10.54 -6.27
N VAL A 43 -9.07 11.13 -6.85
CA VAL A 43 -10.43 10.59 -6.82
C VAL A 43 -10.87 10.29 -8.25
N SER A 44 -11.24 9.03 -8.50
CA SER A 44 -11.74 8.56 -9.80
C SER A 44 -13.06 7.82 -9.60
N GLY A 45 -14.17 8.55 -9.72
CA GLY A 45 -15.50 8.03 -9.44
C GLY A 45 -15.63 7.62 -7.98
N SER A 46 -15.75 6.31 -7.75
CA SER A 46 -15.84 5.72 -6.41
C SER A 46 -14.51 5.24 -5.84
N ILE A 47 -13.38 5.48 -6.50
CA ILE A 47 -12.06 5.06 -6.03
C ILE A 47 -11.28 6.28 -5.57
N VAL A 48 -10.81 6.25 -4.33
CA VAL A 48 -9.87 7.23 -3.79
C VAL A 48 -8.50 6.57 -3.63
N THR A 49 -7.48 7.16 -4.23
CA THR A 49 -6.09 6.69 -4.16
C THR A 49 -5.24 7.68 -3.36
N VAL A 50 -4.55 7.17 -2.35
CA VAL A 50 -3.66 7.93 -1.47
C VAL A 50 -2.20 7.56 -1.79
N PRO A 51 -1.39 8.52 -2.27
CA PRO A 51 0.04 8.29 -2.50
C PRO A 51 0.79 8.21 -1.18
N LEU A 52 1.65 7.20 -1.01
CA LEU A 52 2.41 7.00 0.22
C LEU A 52 3.91 6.98 -0.06
N THR A 53 4.67 7.59 0.85
CA THR A 53 6.13 7.59 0.82
C THR A 53 6.71 7.40 2.21
N ASN A 54 7.99 7.00 2.27
CA ASN A 54 8.73 6.78 3.51
C ASN A 54 8.08 5.76 4.46
N ILE A 55 7.28 4.84 3.92
CA ILE A 55 6.70 3.74 4.68
C ILE A 55 7.79 2.69 4.93
N ALA A 56 8.29 2.64 6.16
CA ALA A 56 9.20 1.61 6.65
C ALA A 56 8.63 0.18 6.50
N ASP A 57 9.51 -0.80 6.58
CA ASP A 57 9.16 -2.22 6.55
C ASP A 57 8.71 -2.72 7.94
N GLN A 58 8.09 -3.90 8.00
CA GLN A 58 7.66 -4.57 9.24
C GLN A 58 6.77 -3.69 10.14
N GLN A 59 5.73 -3.08 9.57
CA GLN A 59 4.82 -2.25 10.34
C GLN A 59 3.38 -2.33 9.83
N VAL A 60 2.46 -2.00 10.73
CA VAL A 60 1.07 -1.72 10.38
C VAL A 60 0.87 -0.21 10.49
N ILE A 61 0.42 0.39 9.39
CA ILE A 61 0.01 1.79 9.36
C ILE A 61 -1.51 1.89 9.30
N ASN A 62 -2.03 3.02 9.73
CA ASN A 62 -3.42 3.38 9.48
C ASN A 62 -3.44 4.70 8.70
N VAL A 63 -4.00 4.65 7.49
CA VAL A 63 -4.19 5.82 6.64
C VAL A 63 -5.61 6.31 6.82
N GLN A 64 -5.78 7.58 7.16
CA GLN A 64 -7.07 8.22 7.26
C GLN A 64 -7.31 9.11 6.04
N ILE A 65 -8.45 8.98 5.39
CA ILE A 65 -8.98 9.94 4.41
C ILE A 65 -9.99 10.81 5.16
N ASN A 66 -9.82 12.13 5.11
CA ASN A 66 -10.64 13.08 5.84
C ASN A 66 -11.73 13.67 4.95
N GLY A 67 -12.95 13.75 5.47
CA GLY A 67 -14.05 14.42 4.77
C GLY A 67 -14.44 13.73 3.45
N VAL A 68 -14.54 12.40 3.44
CA VAL A 68 -15.13 11.66 2.32
C VAL A 68 -16.62 11.94 2.27
N ASN A 69 -17.12 12.42 1.14
CA ASN A 69 -18.53 12.68 0.94
C ASN A 69 -19.07 12.01 -0.32
N GLY A 70 -20.13 11.20 -0.18
CA GLY A 70 -20.78 10.47 -1.27
C GLY A 70 -22.02 11.16 -1.87
N ALA A 71 -22.56 12.20 -1.22
CA ALA A 71 -23.71 12.96 -1.71
C ALA A 71 -23.71 14.39 -1.14
N SER A 72 -24.24 15.37 -1.85
CA SER A 72 -24.24 16.78 -1.39
C SER A 72 -24.93 16.99 -0.04
N ASP A 73 -25.89 16.12 0.29
CA ASP A 73 -26.80 16.30 1.42
C ASP A 73 -26.43 15.42 2.63
N GLU A 74 -25.35 14.64 2.52
CA GLU A 74 -24.84 13.80 3.59
C GLU A 74 -23.59 14.43 4.25
N PRO A 75 -23.41 14.26 5.57
CA PRO A 75 -22.22 14.73 6.24
C PRO A 75 -20.99 13.96 5.76
N ALA A 76 -19.89 14.69 5.53
CA ALA A 76 -18.62 14.07 5.20
C ALA A 76 -18.07 13.27 6.38
N VAL A 77 -17.47 12.10 6.09
CA VAL A 77 -16.95 11.18 7.10
C VAL A 77 -15.46 10.92 6.92
N ASN A 78 -14.79 10.57 8.01
CA ASN A 78 -13.41 10.11 7.95
C ASN A 78 -13.38 8.59 7.73
N VAL A 79 -12.47 8.13 6.88
CA VAL A 79 -12.32 6.71 6.52
C VAL A 79 -10.93 6.25 6.90
N ASN A 80 -10.85 5.21 7.72
CA ASN A 80 -9.58 4.62 8.16
C ASN A 80 -9.28 3.35 7.36
N ILE A 81 -8.04 3.25 6.87
CA ILE A 81 -7.53 2.17 6.04
C ILE A 81 -6.31 1.56 6.76
N PRO A 82 -6.50 0.48 7.55
CA PRO A 82 -5.39 -0.23 8.14
C PRO A 82 -4.65 -1.05 7.08
N MET A 83 -3.32 -0.98 7.05
CA MET A 83 -2.50 -1.70 6.09
C MET A 83 -1.18 -2.17 6.70
N GLY A 84 -0.85 -3.43 6.48
CA GLY A 84 0.47 -3.99 6.79
C GLY A 84 1.45 -3.77 5.65
N PHE A 85 2.67 -3.36 5.98
CA PHE A 85 3.80 -3.30 5.05
C PHE A 85 4.87 -4.29 5.50
N LEU A 86 5.03 -5.33 4.70
CA LEU A 86 6.01 -6.38 4.89
C LEU A 86 6.57 -6.79 3.54
N THR A 87 7.80 -6.36 3.28
CA THR A 87 8.55 -6.65 2.06
C THR A 87 8.90 -8.13 2.07
N GLY A 88 8.68 -8.79 0.93
CA GLY A 88 8.92 -10.23 0.79
C GLY A 88 7.78 -11.14 1.24
N ASP A 89 6.72 -10.64 1.88
CA ASP A 89 5.50 -11.42 2.14
C ASP A 89 4.59 -11.42 0.90
N VAL A 90 4.93 -12.27 -0.07
CA VAL A 90 4.28 -12.28 -1.38
C VAL A 90 2.92 -13.00 -1.35
N ASN A 91 2.69 -13.85 -0.34
CA ASN A 91 1.43 -14.54 -0.14
C ASN A 91 0.48 -13.86 0.88
N GLY A 92 0.93 -12.82 1.59
CA GLY A 92 0.11 -12.06 2.54
C GLY A 92 -0.14 -12.78 3.87
N SER A 93 0.75 -13.70 4.27
CA SER A 93 0.64 -14.47 5.51
C SER A 93 1.05 -13.70 6.76
N ARG A 94 1.53 -12.46 6.61
CA ARG A 94 2.09 -11.60 7.66
C ARG A 94 3.42 -12.09 8.25
N LEU A 95 4.08 -13.05 7.61
CA LEU A 95 5.37 -13.61 7.98
C LEU A 95 6.14 -14.05 6.72
N VAL A 96 7.31 -13.47 6.49
CA VAL A 96 8.18 -13.89 5.38
C VAL A 96 8.85 -15.21 5.71
N ASN A 97 8.61 -16.24 4.90
CA ASN A 97 9.16 -17.56 5.11
C ASN A 97 9.58 -18.26 3.80
N SER A 98 9.94 -19.54 3.88
CA SER A 98 10.40 -20.31 2.72
C SER A 98 9.34 -20.47 1.63
N THR A 99 8.06 -20.36 1.97
CA THR A 99 6.93 -20.39 1.02
C THR A 99 6.98 -19.18 0.10
N ASP A 100 7.26 -17.99 0.64
CA ASP A 100 7.42 -16.76 -0.15
C ASP A 100 8.61 -16.85 -1.10
N VAL A 101 9.73 -17.40 -0.63
CA VAL A 101 10.92 -17.64 -1.45
C VAL A 101 10.60 -18.58 -2.60
N ALA A 102 9.90 -19.69 -2.33
CA ALA A 102 9.53 -20.67 -3.35
C ALA A 102 8.55 -20.09 -4.36
N GLN A 103 7.55 -19.33 -3.91
CA GLN A 103 6.56 -18.68 -4.76
C GLN A 103 7.22 -17.65 -5.68
N THR A 104 8.03 -16.74 -5.14
CA THR A 104 8.79 -15.75 -5.92
C THR A 104 9.69 -16.43 -6.95
N LYS A 105 10.39 -17.49 -6.54
CA LYS A 105 11.27 -18.27 -7.44
C LYS A 105 10.50 -18.93 -8.58
N SER A 106 9.26 -19.36 -8.35
CA SER A 106 8.40 -19.97 -9.38
C SER A 106 7.97 -18.97 -10.46
N GLN A 107 7.98 -17.68 -10.14
CA GLN A 107 7.53 -16.60 -11.03
C GLN A 107 8.69 -15.92 -11.79
N VAL A 108 9.94 -16.31 -11.55
CA VAL A 108 11.11 -15.71 -12.25
C VAL A 108 10.99 -15.88 -13.76
N GLY A 109 11.13 -14.76 -14.48
CA GLY A 109 11.01 -14.71 -15.94
C GLY A 109 9.57 -14.66 -16.47
N GLN A 110 8.56 -14.75 -15.61
CA GLN A 110 7.17 -14.50 -16.01
C GLN A 110 6.92 -13.00 -16.13
N ASN A 111 6.00 -12.64 -17.03
CA ASN A 111 5.52 -11.25 -17.13
C ASN A 111 4.78 -10.86 -15.85
N VAL A 112 5.02 -9.63 -15.38
CA VAL A 112 4.31 -9.06 -14.24
C VAL A 112 2.87 -8.75 -14.63
N GLY A 113 1.93 -9.20 -13.79
CA GLY A 113 0.49 -9.00 -13.95
C GLY A 113 -0.25 -9.17 -12.63
N SER A 114 -1.58 -9.13 -12.67
CA SER A 114 -2.42 -9.15 -11.45
C SER A 114 -2.27 -10.41 -10.59
N GLY A 115 -1.75 -11.51 -11.15
CA GLY A 115 -1.55 -12.76 -10.41
C GLY A 115 -0.19 -12.87 -9.72
N ASN A 116 0.80 -12.06 -10.09
CA ASN A 116 2.19 -12.19 -9.62
C ASN A 116 2.90 -10.85 -9.35
N PHE A 117 2.15 -9.75 -9.28
CA PHE A 117 2.72 -8.42 -9.03
C PHE A 117 3.36 -8.29 -7.64
N ARG A 118 3.06 -9.20 -6.71
CA ARG A 118 3.67 -9.22 -5.36
C ARG A 118 5.07 -9.81 -5.38
N GLU A 119 5.37 -10.64 -6.38
CA GLU A 119 6.65 -11.30 -6.59
C GLU A 119 7.66 -10.39 -7.31
N ASP A 120 7.23 -9.27 -7.91
CA ASP A 120 8.11 -8.16 -8.34
C ASP A 120 8.39 -7.25 -7.14
N VAL A 121 9.16 -7.77 -6.19
CA VAL A 121 9.36 -7.18 -4.84
C VAL A 121 10.03 -5.81 -4.90
N ASN A 122 10.95 -5.61 -5.86
CA ASN A 122 11.61 -4.32 -6.06
C ASN A 122 10.83 -3.37 -6.99
N ALA A 123 9.66 -3.78 -7.50
CA ALA A 123 8.83 -3.04 -8.43
C ALA A 123 9.57 -2.58 -9.71
N SER A 124 10.44 -3.44 -10.25
CA SER A 124 11.23 -3.16 -11.45
C SER A 124 10.45 -3.37 -12.75
N GLY A 125 9.28 -4.02 -12.67
CA GLY A 125 8.50 -4.47 -13.83
C GLY A 125 8.90 -5.84 -14.35
N ALA A 126 9.82 -6.54 -13.69
CA ALA A 126 10.24 -7.89 -14.04
C ALA A 126 10.56 -8.72 -12.78
N ILE A 127 10.12 -9.98 -12.77
CA ILE A 127 10.41 -10.90 -11.65
C ILE A 127 11.71 -11.64 -11.94
N THR A 128 12.71 -11.41 -11.11
CA THR A 128 14.09 -11.87 -11.34
C THR A 128 14.69 -12.56 -10.12
N ALA A 129 15.92 -13.06 -10.25
CA ALA A 129 16.68 -13.58 -9.11
C ALA A 129 16.96 -12.52 -8.03
N THR A 130 16.90 -11.23 -8.38
CA THR A 130 17.02 -10.13 -7.42
C THR A 130 15.86 -10.13 -6.44
N ASP A 131 14.62 -10.30 -6.93
CA ASP A 131 13.42 -10.38 -6.08
C ASP A 131 13.51 -11.58 -5.13
N VAL A 132 13.90 -12.74 -5.64
CA VAL A 132 14.15 -13.94 -4.81
C VAL A 132 15.20 -13.67 -3.73
N SER A 133 16.23 -12.87 -4.03
CA SER A 133 17.29 -12.55 -3.08
C SER A 133 16.81 -11.60 -1.99
N ILE A 134 15.93 -10.65 -2.32
CA ILE A 134 15.25 -9.78 -1.34
C ILE A 134 14.36 -10.61 -0.42
N VAL A 135 13.49 -11.48 -0.96
CA VAL A 135 12.63 -12.33 -0.11
C VAL A 135 13.47 -13.22 0.81
N LYS A 136 14.59 -13.74 0.33
CA LYS A 136 15.52 -14.54 1.15
C LYS A 136 16.18 -13.75 2.27
N SER A 137 16.56 -12.49 2.03
CA SER A 137 17.16 -11.66 3.09
C SER A 137 16.16 -11.32 4.18
N ASP A 138 14.88 -11.30 3.85
CA ASP A 138 13.80 -10.86 4.73
C ASP A 138 13.10 -12.04 5.44
N VAL A 139 13.54 -13.29 5.24
CA VAL A 139 12.99 -14.46 5.95
C VAL A 139 13.08 -14.27 7.46
N GLY A 140 11.94 -14.41 8.14
CA GLY A 140 11.79 -14.17 9.57
C GLY A 140 11.25 -12.78 9.91
N HIS A 141 11.20 -11.84 8.96
CA HIS A 141 10.45 -10.60 9.13
C HIS A 141 8.97 -10.90 9.26
N ALA A 142 8.30 -10.17 10.15
CA ALA A 142 6.88 -10.32 10.41
C ALA A 142 6.23 -8.96 10.67
N LEU A 143 4.92 -8.89 10.43
CA LEU A 143 4.16 -7.75 10.91
C LEU A 143 4.00 -7.83 12.43
N PRO A 144 4.04 -6.69 13.14
CA PRO A 144 3.73 -6.66 14.56
C PRO A 144 2.28 -7.13 14.82
N PRO A 145 2.03 -7.69 16.02
CA PRO A 145 0.71 -8.15 16.44
C PRO A 145 -0.34 -7.02 16.44
#